data_AF-A0A7K1B0A1-F1
#
_entry.id   AF-A0A7K1B0A1-F1
#
_cell.length_a   1.000
_cell.length_b   1.000
_cell.length_c   1.000
_cell.angle_alpha   90.00
_cell.angle_beta   90.00
_cell.angle_gamma   90.00
#
_symmetry.space_group_name_H-M   'P 1'
#
loop_
_entity.id
_entity.type
_entity.pdbx_description
1 polymer ?
#
loop_
_entity_poly.entity_id
_entity_poly.type
_entity_poly.pdbx_seq_one_letter_code
_entity_poly.pdbx_strand_id
1 'polypeptide(L)'
;MKKTLTAAIASLALLTAACGGDDGGGDQSKVADEMLEMADAEGIALEEDCVREVAAKLSDDDAAALLKSLGTDEEPDISADADALAEEMFGCIETDALVDQMMEQIGNQPGMDQDCVREVLDGLSTDDLSEIANSSGDMSSDVMGDLMNDIIPCMSAGG
;
A
#
# COMPACT_ATOMS: atom_id res chain seq x y z
N MET A 1 65.41 -14.74 12.47
CA MET A 1 65.35 -15.48 11.19
C MET A 1 63.96 -15.26 10.59
N LYS A 2 63.88 -14.79 9.35
CA LYS A 2 62.64 -14.63 8.57
C LYS A 2 62.27 -15.98 7.93
N LYS A 3 61.01 -16.41 8.02
CA LYS A 3 60.27 -17.28 7.07
C LYS A 3 58.76 -16.98 7.28
N THR A 4 58.03 -16.26 6.40
CA THR A 4 57.30 -16.71 5.18
C THR A 4 56.53 -18.01 5.41
N LEU A 5 55.26 -18.24 5.04
CA LEU A 5 54.15 -17.54 4.37
C LEU A 5 53.02 -18.61 4.32
N THR A 6 51.77 -18.22 4.00
CA THR A 6 50.64 -19.09 3.52
C THR A 6 49.94 -19.96 4.60
N ALA A 7 48.61 -20.16 4.63
CA ALA A 7 47.57 -19.96 3.63
C ALA A 7 46.17 -19.85 4.28
N ALA A 8 45.30 -19.07 3.64
CA ALA A 8 43.86 -19.22 3.44
C ALA A 8 43.06 -20.10 4.43
N ILE A 9 42.19 -19.45 5.22
CA ILE A 9 40.95 -20.09 5.68
C ILE A 9 39.79 -19.42 4.95
N ALA A 10 39.21 -20.25 4.10
CA ALA A 10 37.97 -20.14 3.37
C ALA A 10 36.92 -19.20 3.98
N SER A 11 36.49 -18.26 3.15
CA SER A 11 35.12 -17.82 2.93
C SER A 11 34.07 -18.54 3.79
N LEU A 12 33.69 -17.93 4.92
CA LEU A 12 32.31 -18.05 5.40
C LEU A 12 31.46 -17.18 4.46
N ALA A 13 31.08 -17.77 3.32
CA ALA A 13 29.94 -17.29 2.57
C ALA A 13 28.74 -17.46 3.50
N LEU A 14 28.21 -16.34 4.00
CA LEU A 14 26.93 -16.35 4.68
C LEU A 14 25.89 -16.93 3.73
N LEU A 15 25.19 -17.95 4.22
CA LEU A 15 23.98 -18.46 3.64
C LEU A 15 22.93 -17.34 3.60
N THR A 16 22.80 -16.68 2.45
CA THR A 16 21.53 -16.06 2.02
C THR A 16 20.82 -17.06 1.14
N ALA A 17 20.22 -18.07 1.78
CA ALA A 17 19.23 -18.93 1.17
C ALA A 17 17.85 -18.39 1.58
N ALA A 18 17.33 -17.48 0.77
CA ALA A 18 15.93 -17.04 0.62
C ALA A 18 16.02 -15.90 -0.41
N CYS A 19 15.55 -15.95 -1.65
CA CYS A 19 14.49 -16.71 -2.28
C CYS A 19 14.98 -17.06 -3.71
N GLY A 20 15.34 -18.32 -3.92
CA GLY A 20 15.80 -18.85 -5.21
C GLY A 20 15.03 -20.14 -5.47
N GLY A 21 13.71 -20.00 -5.60
CA GLY A 21 12.79 -21.07 -5.98
C GLY A 21 12.28 -20.79 -7.37
N ASP A 22 12.74 -21.60 -8.32
CA ASP A 22 12.21 -21.79 -9.66
C ASP A 22 10.72 -22.18 -9.56
N ASP A 23 9.85 -21.19 -9.59
CA ASP A 23 8.39 -21.34 -9.72
C ASP A 23 7.94 -20.21 -10.66
N GLY A 24 7.12 -20.54 -11.66
CA GLY A 24 6.88 -19.74 -12.86
C GLY A 24 6.06 -18.47 -12.66
N GLY A 25 6.46 -17.60 -11.73
CA GLY A 25 5.98 -16.24 -11.55
C GLY A 25 7.04 -15.25 -12.03
N GLY A 26 6.68 -14.41 -13.00
CA GLY A 26 7.56 -13.35 -13.50
C GLY A 26 7.84 -12.30 -12.42
N ASP A 27 8.70 -11.32 -12.75
CA ASP A 27 9.00 -10.22 -11.84
C ASP A 27 7.75 -9.42 -11.44
N GLN A 28 6.72 -9.43 -12.29
CA GLN A 28 5.38 -8.88 -12.01
C GLN A 28 4.74 -9.49 -10.75
N SER A 29 4.83 -10.82 -10.59
CA SER A 29 4.24 -11.50 -9.43
C SER A 29 4.95 -11.10 -8.14
N LYS A 30 6.27 -10.93 -8.20
CA LYS A 30 7.04 -10.43 -7.05
C LYS A 30 6.71 -8.98 -6.74
N VAL A 31 6.50 -8.12 -7.75
CA VAL A 31 6.05 -6.74 -7.52
C VAL A 31 4.72 -6.74 -6.78
N ALA A 32 3.77 -7.56 -7.20
CA ALA A 32 2.48 -7.69 -6.51
C ALA A 32 2.65 -8.16 -5.06
N ASP A 33 3.46 -9.20 -4.83
CA ASP A 33 3.69 -9.74 -3.48
C ASP A 33 4.33 -8.70 -2.55
N GLU A 34 5.36 -7.99 -3.03
CA GLU A 34 6.03 -6.95 -2.24
C GLU A 34 5.12 -5.73 -1.99
N MET A 35 4.27 -5.35 -2.95
CA MET A 35 3.29 -4.28 -2.75
C MET A 35 2.25 -4.65 -1.70
N LEU A 36 1.75 -5.88 -1.70
CA LEU A 36 0.83 -6.37 -0.67
C LEU A 36 1.51 -6.41 0.71
N GLU A 37 2.77 -6.84 0.78
CA GLU A 37 3.52 -6.87 2.04
C GLU A 37 3.80 -5.47 2.60
N MET A 38 4.19 -4.52 1.74
CA MET A 38 4.38 -3.12 2.16
C MET A 38 3.08 -2.47 2.60
N ALA A 39 1.99 -2.68 1.85
CA ALA A 39 0.69 -2.13 2.20
C ALA A 39 0.21 -2.67 3.56
N ASP A 40 0.30 -3.98 3.79
CA ASP A 40 -0.04 -4.59 5.09
C ASP A 40 0.84 -4.03 6.24
N ALA A 41 2.15 -3.84 5.99
CA ALA A 41 3.06 -3.24 6.96
C ALA A 41 2.71 -1.77 7.29
N GLU A 42 2.13 -1.03 6.35
CA GLU A 42 1.62 0.33 6.53
C GLU A 42 0.16 0.35 7.02
N GLY A 43 -0.48 -0.81 7.15
CA GLY A 43 -1.88 -0.96 7.57
C GLY A 43 -2.89 -0.58 6.48
N ILE A 44 -2.46 -0.55 5.21
CA ILE A 44 -3.30 -0.35 4.04
C ILE A 44 -3.71 -1.73 3.52
N ALA A 45 -5.01 -2.02 3.50
CA ALA A 45 -5.47 -3.25 2.87
C ALA A 45 -5.68 -3.02 1.37
N LEU A 46 -5.08 -3.89 0.56
CA LEU A 46 -5.25 -3.92 -0.88
C LEU A 46 -5.94 -5.23 -1.28
N GLU A 47 -6.78 -5.17 -2.30
CA GLU A 47 -7.37 -6.35 -2.92
C GLU A 47 -6.30 -7.14 -3.66
N GLU A 48 -5.92 -8.30 -3.12
CA GLU A 48 -4.86 -9.15 -3.67
C GLU A 48 -5.07 -9.46 -5.17
N ASP A 49 -6.30 -9.82 -5.56
CA ASP A 49 -6.62 -10.15 -6.94
C ASP A 49 -6.47 -8.93 -7.87
N CYS A 50 -6.86 -7.74 -7.41
CA CYS A 50 -6.70 -6.48 -8.17
C CYS A 50 -5.21 -6.14 -8.34
N VAL A 51 -4.43 -6.19 -7.26
CA VAL A 51 -3.00 -5.88 -7.29
C VAL A 51 -2.27 -6.83 -8.24
N ARG A 52 -2.59 -8.11 -8.19
CA ARG A 52 -2.01 -9.12 -9.10
C ARG A 52 -2.41 -8.88 -10.55
N GLU A 53 -3.63 -8.45 -10.83
CA GLU A 53 -4.09 -8.12 -12.19
C GLU A 53 -3.37 -6.88 -12.74
N VAL A 54 -3.24 -5.82 -11.95
CA VAL A 54 -2.53 -4.60 -12.35
C VAL A 54 -1.04 -4.88 -12.55
N ALA A 55 -0.40 -5.58 -11.61
CA ALA A 55 1.01 -5.93 -11.72
C ALA A 55 1.30 -6.83 -12.92
N ALA A 56 0.38 -7.73 -13.30
CA ALA A 56 0.52 -8.57 -14.49
C ALA A 56 0.56 -7.79 -15.81
N LYS A 57 0.12 -6.52 -15.82
CA LYS A 57 0.21 -5.63 -16.99
C LYS A 57 1.58 -4.96 -17.13
N LEU A 58 2.44 -5.02 -16.09
CA LEU A 58 3.79 -4.45 -16.14
C LEU A 58 4.67 -5.20 -17.14
N SER A 59 5.49 -4.44 -17.86
CA SER A 59 6.56 -5.01 -18.66
C SER A 59 7.62 -5.64 -17.75
N ASP A 60 8.36 -6.63 -18.26
CA ASP A 60 9.45 -7.27 -17.50
C ASP A 60 10.50 -6.23 -17.03
N ASP A 61 10.81 -5.25 -17.88
CA ASP A 61 11.76 -4.18 -17.57
C ASP A 61 11.24 -3.26 -16.45
N ASP A 62 9.96 -2.87 -16.50
CA ASP A 62 9.33 -2.02 -15.46
C ASP A 62 9.21 -2.76 -14.13
N ALA A 63 8.81 -4.03 -14.16
CA ALA A 63 8.73 -4.86 -12.96
C ALA A 63 10.11 -5.03 -12.30
N ALA A 64 11.16 -5.24 -13.09
CA ALA A 64 12.53 -5.31 -12.58
C ALA A 64 13.03 -3.96 -12.04
N ALA A 65 12.66 -2.84 -12.67
CA ALA A 65 12.99 -1.50 -12.19
C ALA A 65 12.32 -1.19 -10.84
N LEU A 66 11.03 -1.52 -10.71
CA LEU A 66 10.27 -1.40 -9.46
C LEU A 66 10.90 -2.23 -8.34
N LEU A 67 11.11 -3.53 -8.56
CA LEU A 67 11.72 -4.41 -7.55
C LEU A 67 13.08 -3.91 -7.07
N LYS A 68 13.84 -3.26 -7.96
CA LYS A 68 15.14 -2.69 -7.60
C LYS A 68 15.02 -1.43 -6.76
N SER A 69 13.98 -0.63 -6.96
CA SER A 69 13.73 0.57 -6.15
C SER A 69 13.11 0.24 -4.79
N LEU A 70 12.42 -0.90 -4.66
CA LEU A 70 11.81 -1.32 -3.39
C LEU A 70 12.85 -1.37 -2.26
N GLY A 71 12.55 -0.68 -1.16
CA GLY A 71 13.46 -0.56 -0.02
C GLY A 71 14.62 0.41 -0.22
N THR A 72 14.59 1.23 -1.27
CA THR A 72 15.54 2.31 -1.52
C THR A 72 14.81 3.65 -1.65
N ASP A 73 15.52 4.75 -1.42
CA ASP A 73 15.01 6.10 -1.69
C ASP A 73 15.18 6.50 -3.19
N GLU A 74 15.51 5.56 -4.08
CA GLU A 74 15.69 5.84 -5.51
C GLU A 74 14.34 5.74 -6.24
N GLU A 75 13.97 6.78 -7.00
CA GLU A 75 12.84 6.69 -7.92
C GLU A 75 13.12 5.64 -9.00
N PRO A 76 12.21 4.69 -9.23
CA PRO A 76 12.37 3.70 -10.29
C PRO A 76 12.28 4.37 -11.66
N ASP A 77 13.19 4.00 -12.56
CA ASP A 77 13.13 4.40 -13.97
C ASP A 77 12.14 3.49 -14.70
N ILE A 78 10.86 3.85 -14.64
CA ILE A 78 9.74 3.10 -15.24
C ILE A 78 9.17 3.81 -16.47
N SER A 79 8.51 3.02 -17.31
CA SER A 79 7.82 3.53 -18.49
C SER A 79 6.56 4.32 -18.11
N ALA A 80 6.10 5.17 -19.04
CA ALA A 80 4.85 5.91 -18.87
C ALA A 80 3.61 4.99 -18.76
N ASP A 81 3.70 3.77 -19.32
CA ASP A 81 2.64 2.78 -19.18
C ASP A 81 2.60 2.23 -17.75
N ALA A 82 3.77 2.01 -17.13
CA ALA A 82 3.87 1.62 -15.73
C ALA A 82 3.43 2.74 -14.77
N ASP A 83 3.69 4.01 -15.07
CA ASP A 83 3.14 5.14 -14.32
C ASP A 83 1.60 5.13 -14.31
N ALA A 84 0.98 4.91 -15.46
CA ALA A 84 -0.48 4.81 -15.54
C ALA A 84 -1.05 3.61 -14.77
N LEU A 85 -0.30 2.50 -14.70
CA LEU A 85 -0.67 1.35 -13.88
C LEU A 85 -0.53 1.63 -12.39
N ALA A 86 0.37 2.51 -11.96
CA ALA A 86 0.45 2.94 -10.58
C ALA A 86 -0.82 3.68 -10.15
N GLU A 87 -1.40 4.50 -11.03
CA GLU A 87 -2.72 5.12 -10.79
C GLU A 87 -3.84 4.07 -10.65
N GLU A 88 -3.83 3.03 -11.49
CA GLU A 88 -4.78 1.93 -11.39
C GLU A 88 -4.61 1.13 -10.09
N MET A 89 -3.38 1.01 -9.59
CA MET A 89 -3.06 0.32 -8.35
C MET A 89 -3.70 0.98 -7.11
N PHE A 90 -3.85 2.30 -7.10
CA PHE A 90 -4.59 3.00 -6.03
C PHE A 90 -6.07 2.58 -5.98
N GLY A 91 -6.64 2.18 -7.12
CA GLY A 91 -7.99 1.64 -7.19
C GLY A 91 -8.13 0.25 -6.53
N CYS A 92 -7.01 -0.42 -6.25
CA CYS A 92 -7.01 -1.71 -5.55
C CYS A 92 -7.10 -1.58 -4.02
N ILE A 93 -7.19 -0.38 -3.45
CA ILE A 93 -7.38 -0.21 -2.01
C ILE A 93 -8.76 -0.74 -1.61
N GLU A 94 -8.79 -1.69 -0.67
CA GLU A 94 -10.05 -2.20 -0.12
C GLU A 94 -10.76 -1.07 0.61
N THR A 95 -11.82 -0.55 -0.01
CA THR A 95 -12.60 0.56 0.53
C THR A 95 -13.19 0.19 1.90
N ASP A 96 -13.67 -1.04 2.06
CA ASP A 96 -14.21 -1.54 3.33
C ASP A 96 -13.17 -1.53 4.45
N ALA A 97 -11.93 -1.92 4.14
CA ALA A 97 -10.84 -1.95 5.09
C ALA A 97 -10.31 -0.55 5.42
N LEU A 98 -10.30 0.37 4.45
CA LEU A 98 -10.03 1.79 4.68
C LEU A 98 -11.07 2.41 5.63
N VAL A 99 -12.35 2.08 5.44
CA VAL A 99 -13.45 2.48 6.32
C VAL A 99 -13.27 1.88 7.72
N ASP A 100 -12.96 0.59 7.83
CA ASP A 100 -12.71 -0.05 9.13
C ASP A 100 -11.50 0.55 9.86
N GLN A 101 -10.42 0.90 9.15
CA GLN A 101 -9.25 1.59 9.72
C GLN A 101 -9.60 3.01 10.19
N MET A 102 -10.37 3.76 9.39
CA MET A 102 -10.88 5.07 9.80
C MET A 102 -11.77 4.94 11.04
N MET A 103 -12.64 3.93 11.10
CA MET A 103 -13.47 3.66 12.27
C MET A 103 -12.66 3.22 13.49
N GLU A 104 -11.55 2.50 13.33
CA GLU A 104 -10.69 2.14 14.45
C GLU A 104 -10.01 3.39 15.06
N GLN A 105 -9.66 4.39 14.24
CA GLN A 105 -9.17 5.68 14.72
C GLN A 105 -10.28 6.58 15.31
N ILE A 106 -11.41 6.68 14.61
CA ILE A 106 -12.48 7.65 14.87
C ILE A 106 -13.49 7.09 15.88
N GLY A 107 -13.94 5.86 15.69
CA GLY A 107 -14.94 5.17 16.49
C GLY A 107 -14.49 4.83 17.91
N ASN A 108 -13.18 4.82 18.20
CA ASN A 108 -12.67 4.71 19.56
C ASN A 108 -12.79 6.03 20.37
N GLN A 109 -13.28 7.12 19.76
CA GLN A 109 -13.54 8.34 20.50
C GLN A 109 -14.83 8.25 21.34
N PRO A 110 -14.76 8.61 22.64
CA PRO A 110 -15.94 8.59 23.50
C PRO A 110 -16.98 9.61 23.03
N GLY A 111 -18.22 9.15 22.83
CA GLY A 111 -19.35 9.97 22.38
C GLY A 111 -19.65 9.88 20.90
N MET A 112 -18.94 9.05 20.14
CA MET A 112 -19.20 8.84 18.72
C MET A 112 -20.02 7.59 18.47
N ASP A 113 -21.10 7.72 17.70
CA ASP A 113 -21.92 6.59 17.23
C ASP A 113 -21.24 5.92 16.04
N GLN A 114 -20.71 4.71 16.26
CA GLN A 114 -19.97 3.97 15.24
C GLN A 114 -20.85 3.52 14.07
N ASP A 115 -22.11 3.17 14.33
CA ASP A 115 -23.03 2.73 13.29
C ASP A 115 -23.39 3.91 12.37
N CYS A 116 -23.58 5.09 12.97
CA CYS A 116 -23.79 6.35 12.22
C CYS A 116 -22.58 6.71 11.36
N VAL A 117 -21.36 6.65 11.91
CA VAL A 117 -20.14 6.97 11.13
C VAL A 117 -19.96 5.97 9.98
N ARG A 118 -20.24 4.68 10.21
CA ARG A 118 -20.18 3.66 9.17
C ARG A 118 -21.17 3.96 8.04
N GLU A 119 -22.41 4.33 8.37
CA GLU A 119 -23.44 4.67 7.38
C GLU A 119 -23.05 5.90 6.54
N VAL A 120 -22.38 6.89 7.14
CA VAL A 120 -21.86 8.06 6.41
C VAL A 120 -20.71 7.67 5.47
N LEU A 121 -19.77 6.85 5.95
CA LEU A 121 -18.62 6.41 5.15
C LEU A 121 -19.03 5.47 4.01
N ASP A 122 -19.97 4.55 4.24
CA ASP A 122 -20.55 3.68 3.20
C ASP A 122 -21.32 4.49 2.12
N GLY A 123 -21.75 5.72 2.46
CA GLY A 123 -22.41 6.64 1.55
C GLY A 123 -21.47 7.34 0.57
N LEU A 124 -20.15 7.29 0.79
CA LEU A 124 -19.16 7.94 -0.06
C LEU A 124 -18.89 7.10 -1.31
N SER A 125 -18.76 7.78 -2.45
CA SER A 125 -18.32 7.11 -3.67
C SER A 125 -16.80 6.89 -3.67
N THR A 126 -16.32 5.97 -4.51
CA THR A 126 -14.88 5.74 -4.72
C THR A 126 -14.16 7.00 -5.18
N ASP A 127 -14.85 7.87 -5.93
CA ASP A 127 -14.33 9.18 -6.36
C ASP A 127 -14.15 10.11 -5.15
N ASP A 128 -15.14 10.17 -4.24
CA ASP A 128 -15.06 11.00 -3.03
C ASP A 128 -13.92 10.54 -2.11
N LEU A 129 -13.77 9.22 -1.93
CA LEU A 129 -12.69 8.64 -1.13
C LEU A 129 -11.32 8.91 -1.74
N SER A 130 -11.20 8.82 -3.07
CA SER A 130 -9.97 9.16 -3.79
C SER A 130 -9.64 10.65 -3.65
N GLU A 131 -10.64 11.52 -3.70
CA GLU A 131 -10.45 12.96 -3.48
C GLU A 131 -10.03 13.26 -2.04
N ILE A 132 -10.63 12.60 -1.04
CA ILE A 132 -10.25 12.71 0.37
C ILE A 132 -8.81 12.23 0.58
N ALA A 133 -8.43 11.07 0.03
CA ALA A 133 -7.08 10.53 0.13
C ALA A 133 -6.04 11.45 -0.51
N ASN A 134 -6.34 11.98 -1.70
CA ASN A 134 -5.47 12.93 -2.40
C ASN A 134 -5.42 14.32 -1.74
N SER A 135 -6.46 14.70 -0.99
CA SER A 135 -6.51 16.00 -0.30
C SER A 135 -5.49 16.15 0.84
N SER A 136 -4.81 15.07 1.26
CA SER A 136 -3.72 15.11 2.25
C SER A 136 -4.06 15.92 3.52
N GLY A 137 -5.32 15.89 3.97
CA GLY A 137 -5.77 16.64 5.15
C GLY A 137 -6.13 18.11 4.91
N ASP A 138 -6.34 18.52 3.66
CA ASP A 138 -6.90 19.83 3.34
C ASP A 138 -8.40 19.88 3.70
N MET A 139 -8.67 20.34 4.93
CA MET A 139 -10.02 20.56 5.46
C MET A 139 -10.81 21.65 4.73
N SER A 140 -10.25 22.28 3.70
CA SER A 140 -10.94 23.26 2.87
C SER A 140 -11.59 22.70 1.61
N SER A 141 -11.43 21.40 1.32
CA SER A 141 -12.16 20.74 0.23
C SER A 141 -13.65 20.65 0.54
N ASP A 142 -14.48 20.89 -0.48
CA ASP A 142 -15.94 20.83 -0.36
C ASP A 142 -16.39 19.42 0.11
N VAL A 143 -15.72 18.38 -0.39
CA VAL A 143 -15.94 16.97 0.01
C VAL A 143 -15.67 16.74 1.50
N MET A 144 -14.57 17.27 2.05
CA MET A 144 -14.27 17.14 3.47
C MET A 144 -15.23 17.97 4.34
N GLY A 145 -15.70 19.11 3.82
CA GLY A 145 -16.73 19.93 4.46
C GLY A 145 -18.07 19.21 4.56
N ASP A 146 -18.49 18.53 3.48
CA ASP A 146 -19.70 17.72 3.45
C ASP A 146 -19.57 16.49 4.36
N LEU A 147 -18.44 15.78 4.30
CA LEU A 147 -18.14 14.67 5.20
C LEU A 147 -18.21 15.07 6.68
N MET A 148 -17.63 16.22 7.05
CA MET A 148 -17.73 16.75 8.42
C MET A 148 -19.17 17.09 8.81
N ASN A 149 -19.96 17.69 7.91
CA ASN A 149 -21.36 18.00 8.18
C ASN A 149 -22.19 16.73 8.43
N ASP A 150 -21.85 15.64 7.76
CA ASP A 150 -22.53 14.34 7.91
C ASP A 150 -22.04 13.54 9.12
N ILE A 151 -20.77 13.68 9.52
CA ILE A 151 -20.19 13.06 10.74
C ILE A 151 -20.59 13.79 12.03
N ILE A 152 -20.75 15.13 12.02
CA ILE A 152 -21.12 15.92 13.21
C ILE A 152 -22.37 15.36 13.95
N PRO A 153 -23.47 14.98 13.27
CA PRO A 153 -24.61 14.31 13.87
C PRO A 153 -24.26 13.05 14.66
N CYS A 154 -23.26 12.28 14.20
CA CYS A 154 -22.83 11.03 14.84
C CYS A 154 -22.14 11.25 16.20
N MET A 155 -21.62 12.46 16.48
CA MET A 155 -21.03 12.81 17.77
C MET A 155 -22.08 13.06 18.89
N SER A 156 -23.36 13.18 18.54
CA SER A 156 -24.44 13.50 19.48
C SER A 156 -25.44 12.35 19.64
N ALA A 157 -25.38 11.33 18.78
CA ALA A 157 -26.34 10.23 18.75
C ALA A 157 -26.06 9.14 19.79
N GLY A 158 -24.84 9.07 20.36
CA GLY A 158 -24.41 8.06 21.34
C GLY A 158 -24.98 8.23 22.78
N GLY A 159 -26.26 8.57 22.90
CA GLY A 159 -27.00 8.66 24.18
C GLY A 159 -27.79 7.40 24.51
#